data_AF-A0A9P5HBA5-F1
#
_entry.id   AF-A0A9P5HBA5-F1
#
_cell.length_a   1.000
_cell.length_b   1.000
_cell.length_c   1.000
_cell.angle_alpha   90.00
_cell.angle_beta   90.00
_cell.angle_gamma   90.00
#
_symmetry.space_group_name_H-M   'P 1'
#
loop_
_entity.id
_entity.type
_entity.pdbx_description
1 polymer ?
#
loop_
_entity_poly.entity_id
_entity_poly.type
_entity_poly.pdbx_seq_one_letter_code
_entity_poly.pdbx_strand_id
1 'polypeptide(L)'
;MDAVFGKVFTTSGTAEAEVHKSAKTAGYNLVIHTKRPSATSYHTVNYRCAKGRSYTAKDSFTHETKRRKTSTQMTSCLFKLIVQKLHREQENSEWVILRATHHKHSEHNHEPHNPAAFSKYRKDAILRKEAQILQSWDAGISPPDIHAQLRSDPDPENLVDHAKDDELQIRVDFDAKDGAALQAPSCSVKAQRYDSRHQAKQTRARIT
;
A
#
# COMPACT_ATOMS: atom_id res chain seq x y z
N MET A 1 7.61 16.74 -8.23
CA MET A 1 7.60 16.59 -6.74
C MET A 1 7.99 17.88 -6.02
N ASP A 2 8.42 18.92 -6.75
CA ASP A 2 9.11 20.06 -6.16
C ASP A 2 8.19 21.04 -5.42
N ALA A 3 6.91 21.08 -5.80
CA ALA A 3 5.89 21.95 -5.21
C ALA A 3 5.56 21.65 -3.74
N VAL A 4 6.13 20.60 -3.15
CA VAL A 4 5.86 20.16 -1.77
C VAL A 4 6.90 20.69 -0.79
N PHE A 5 8.11 20.95 -1.27
CA PHE A 5 9.21 21.34 -0.40
C PHE A 5 9.00 22.75 0.14
N GLY A 6 9.33 22.95 1.43
CA GLY A 6 9.13 24.22 2.12
C GLY A 6 7.70 24.48 2.60
N LYS A 7 6.73 23.60 2.29
CA LYS A 7 5.41 23.65 2.91
C LYS A 7 5.50 23.32 4.39
N VAL A 8 4.72 24.06 5.18
CA VAL A 8 4.63 23.94 6.63
C VAL A 8 3.24 23.42 7.02
N PHE A 9 3.19 22.53 8.01
CA PHE A 9 1.98 21.84 8.44
C PHE A 9 1.87 21.83 9.95
N THR A 10 0.66 21.86 10.47
CA THR A 10 0.40 21.83 11.92
C THR A 10 0.64 20.44 12.52
N THR A 11 0.44 19.37 11.76
CA THR A 11 0.57 17.98 12.24
C THR A 11 1.42 17.14 11.31
N SER A 12 2.07 16.10 11.86
CA SER A 12 2.80 15.14 11.02
C SER A 12 1.87 14.46 10.03
N GLY A 13 0.68 14.02 10.46
CA GLY A 13 -0.26 13.31 9.61
C GLY A 13 -0.66 14.08 8.34
N THR A 14 -0.87 15.40 8.46
CA THR A 14 -1.19 16.25 7.29
C THR A 14 0.01 16.40 6.35
N ALA A 15 1.22 16.56 6.89
CA ALA A 15 2.45 16.57 6.10
C ALA A 15 2.66 15.23 5.38
N GLU A 16 2.52 14.10 6.09
CA GLU A 16 2.65 12.75 5.53
C GLU A 16 1.62 12.51 4.39
N ALA A 17 0.37 12.96 4.59
CA ALA A 17 -0.68 12.86 3.58
C ALA A 17 -0.37 13.68 2.31
N GLU A 18 0.13 14.92 2.46
CA GLU A 18 0.51 15.76 1.32
C GLU A 18 1.72 15.18 0.57
N VAL A 19 2.71 14.62 1.28
CA VAL A 19 3.82 13.88 0.66
C VAL A 19 3.29 12.73 -0.19
N HIS A 20 2.38 11.93 0.35
CA HIS A 20 1.82 10.78 -0.38
C HIS A 20 0.95 11.19 -1.57
N LYS A 21 0.12 12.22 -1.41
CA LYS A 21 -0.71 12.78 -2.47
C LYS A 21 0.17 13.27 -3.63
N SER A 22 1.17 14.09 -3.32
CA SER A 22 2.06 14.66 -4.32
C SER A 22 2.93 13.61 -5.00
N ALA A 23 3.41 12.61 -4.24
CA ALA A 23 4.10 11.45 -4.81
C ALA A 23 3.22 10.69 -5.79
N LYS A 24 1.96 10.42 -5.41
CA LYS A 24 0.97 9.72 -6.26
C LYS A 24 0.75 10.48 -7.56
N THR A 25 0.53 11.79 -7.50
CA THR A 25 0.35 12.64 -8.69
C THR A 25 1.59 12.65 -9.58
N ALA A 26 2.78 12.61 -9.00
CA ALA A 26 4.03 12.51 -9.73
C ALA A 26 4.37 11.09 -10.23
N GLY A 27 3.50 10.09 -10.01
CA GLY A 27 3.72 8.69 -10.41
C GLY A 27 4.77 7.94 -9.59
N TYR A 28 5.06 8.41 -8.38
CA TYR A 28 5.98 7.78 -7.45
C TYR A 28 5.26 7.26 -6.22
N ASN A 29 5.85 6.29 -5.53
CA ASN A 29 5.39 5.85 -4.22
C ASN A 29 6.53 5.99 -3.22
N LEU A 30 6.29 6.77 -2.16
CA LEU A 30 7.23 6.96 -1.06
C LEU A 30 6.83 6.08 0.13
N VAL A 31 7.82 5.48 0.76
CA VAL A 31 7.66 4.61 1.92
C VAL A 31 8.51 5.13 3.06
N ILE A 32 7.99 5.07 4.27
CA ILE A 32 8.73 5.42 5.49
C ILE A 32 9.93 4.49 5.60
N HIS A 33 11.12 5.08 5.59
CA HIS A 33 12.36 4.37 5.84
C HIS A 33 12.61 4.23 7.33
N THR A 34 12.57 5.35 8.07
CA THR A 34 12.79 5.41 9.52
C THR A 34 12.04 6.59 10.12
N LYS A 35 11.58 6.45 11.36
CA LYS A 35 11.16 7.56 12.23
C LYS A 35 12.23 7.76 13.30
N ARG A 36 12.55 9.01 13.64
CA ARG A 36 13.61 9.37 14.60
C ARG A 36 13.09 10.37 15.65
N PRO A 37 13.50 10.25 16.93
CA PRO A 37 14.44 9.26 17.47
C PRO A 37 13.85 7.85 17.62
N SER A 38 12.54 7.72 17.85
CA SER A 38 11.85 6.44 18.01
C SER A 38 10.65 6.31 17.09
N ALA A 39 9.99 5.15 17.06
CA ALA A 39 8.74 4.96 16.30
C ALA A 39 7.54 5.65 16.98
N THR A 40 7.54 5.72 18.31
CA THR A 40 6.43 6.25 19.12
C THR A 40 6.50 7.77 19.27
N SER A 41 7.66 8.27 19.69
CA SER A 41 7.95 9.71 19.78
C SER A 41 9.01 10.07 18.73
N TYR A 42 8.58 10.82 17.73
CA TYR A 42 9.42 11.24 16.61
C TYR A 42 9.25 12.71 16.30
N HIS A 43 10.35 13.33 15.90
CA HIS A 43 10.41 14.68 15.34
C HIS A 43 10.85 14.66 13.86
N THR A 44 11.17 13.48 13.32
CA THR A 44 11.64 13.31 11.95
C THR A 44 11.13 12.01 11.35
N VAL A 45 10.63 12.08 10.13
CA VAL A 45 10.22 10.95 9.31
C VAL A 45 11.03 10.98 8.02
N ASN A 46 11.86 9.96 7.84
CA ASN A 46 12.64 9.80 6.62
C ASN A 46 11.86 8.91 5.66
N TYR A 47 11.60 9.42 4.46
CA TYR A 47 11.02 8.69 3.35
C TYR A 47 12.09 8.24 2.37
N ARG A 48 11.80 7.14 1.67
CA ARG A 48 12.55 6.68 0.50
C ARG A 48 11.59 6.29 -0.63
N CYS A 49 12.09 6.19 -1.85
CA CYS A 49 11.33 5.58 -2.93
C CYS A 49 11.00 4.10 -2.62
N ALA A 50 9.78 3.65 -2.95
CA ALA A 50 9.36 2.24 -2.84
C ALA A 50 10.24 1.31 -3.69
N LYS A 51 10.79 1.83 -4.79
CA LYS A 51 11.70 1.16 -5.72
C LYS A 51 13.16 1.20 -5.28
N GLY A 52 13.44 1.85 -4.14
CA GLY A 52 14.79 2.15 -3.66
C GLY A 52 15.56 1.01 -3.01
N ARG A 53 14.95 -0.17 -2.87
CA ARG A 53 15.68 -1.36 -2.38
C ARG A 53 16.49 -1.98 -3.52
N SER A 54 17.56 -2.68 -3.18
CA SER A 54 18.26 -3.55 -4.12
C SER A 54 17.44 -4.81 -4.35
N TYR A 55 17.46 -5.32 -5.59
CA TYR A 55 16.97 -6.65 -5.87
C TYR A 55 17.91 -7.67 -5.25
N THR A 56 17.38 -8.50 -4.36
CA THR A 56 18.10 -9.69 -3.88
C THR A 56 17.66 -10.87 -4.74
N ALA A 57 18.56 -11.36 -5.58
CA ALA A 57 18.33 -12.59 -6.32
C ALA A 57 18.00 -13.72 -5.33
N LYS A 58 16.92 -14.46 -5.61
CA LYS A 58 16.58 -15.64 -4.81
C LYS A 58 17.66 -16.70 -4.98
N ASP A 59 17.91 -17.40 -3.88
CA ASP A 59 18.88 -18.47 -3.71
C ASP A 59 18.77 -19.57 -4.79
N SER A 60 19.91 -20.05 -5.28
CA SER A 60 20.04 -21.07 -6.32
C SER A 60 19.56 -22.46 -5.91
N PHE A 61 19.34 -22.71 -4.60
CA PHE A 61 18.90 -24.02 -4.12
C PHE A 61 17.42 -24.35 -4.43
N THR A 62 16.62 -23.36 -4.88
CA THR A 62 15.23 -23.64 -5.29
C THR A 62 15.20 -24.07 -6.76
N HIS A 63 14.71 -25.28 -7.02
CA HIS A 63 14.50 -25.79 -8.39
C HIS A 63 13.69 -24.80 -9.25
N GLU A 64 14.12 -24.55 -10.48
CA GLU A 64 13.62 -23.49 -11.36
C GLU A 64 12.09 -23.52 -11.53
N THR A 65 11.49 -24.71 -11.62
CA THR A 65 10.02 -24.87 -11.75
C THR A 65 9.22 -24.45 -10.51
N LYS A 66 9.87 -24.42 -9.33
CA LYS A 66 9.26 -23.96 -8.06
C LYS A 66 9.61 -22.52 -7.74
N ARG A 67 10.46 -21.88 -8.55
CA ARG A 67 10.89 -20.50 -8.36
C ARG A 67 9.76 -19.57 -8.80
N ARG A 68 9.25 -18.74 -7.88
CA ARG A 68 8.31 -17.67 -8.24
C ARG A 68 9.00 -16.69 -9.20
N LYS A 69 8.51 -16.60 -10.44
CA LYS A 69 8.92 -15.63 -11.47
C LYS A 69 8.34 -14.25 -11.19
N THR A 70 8.70 -13.68 -10.04
CA THR A 70 8.31 -12.30 -9.70
C THR A 70 9.46 -11.38 -10.05
N SER A 71 9.37 -10.63 -11.17
CA SER A 71 10.31 -9.54 -11.42
C SER A 71 9.97 -8.41 -10.44
N THR A 72 10.69 -8.31 -9.33
CA THR A 72 10.56 -7.10 -8.53
C THR A 72 11.24 -6.00 -9.32
N GLN A 73 10.46 -5.05 -9.81
CA GLN A 73 10.93 -3.84 -10.48
C GLN A 73 11.62 -2.93 -9.44
N MET A 74 12.66 -3.39 -8.77
CA MET A 74 13.44 -2.62 -7.79
C MET A 74 14.64 -2.02 -8.52
N THR A 75 14.78 -0.70 -8.47
CA THR A 75 15.74 0.05 -9.28
C THR A 75 16.89 0.62 -8.45
N SER A 76 17.03 0.20 -7.19
CA SER A 76 17.99 0.78 -6.23
C SER A 76 17.96 2.32 -6.15
N CYS A 77 16.79 2.91 -6.41
CA CYS A 77 16.54 4.34 -6.34
C CYS A 77 16.98 4.97 -5.01
N LEU A 78 17.88 5.95 -5.08
CA LEU A 78 18.44 6.62 -3.91
C LEU A 78 17.61 7.80 -3.40
N PHE A 79 16.48 8.11 -4.06
CA PHE A 79 15.62 9.23 -3.69
C PHE A 79 15.16 9.16 -2.23
N LYS A 80 15.34 10.25 -1.49
CA LYS A 80 14.91 10.43 -0.10
C LYS A 80 14.26 11.79 0.11
N LEU A 81 13.28 11.81 1.00
CA LEU A 81 12.57 13.00 1.43
C LEU A 81 12.47 12.99 2.95
N ILE A 82 12.56 14.15 3.58
CA ILE A 82 12.55 14.27 5.04
C ILE A 82 11.35 15.12 5.45
N VAL A 83 10.58 14.65 6.42
CA VAL A 83 9.54 15.44 7.09
C VAL A 83 10.00 15.66 8.51
N GLN A 84 10.17 16.90 8.95
CA GLN A 84 10.78 17.24 10.23
C GLN A 84 9.99 18.32 10.97
N LYS A 85 9.93 18.24 12.30
CA LYS A 85 9.52 19.39 13.13
C LYS A 85 10.52 20.55 13.00
N LEU A 86 10.01 21.76 12.87
CA LEU A 86 10.80 22.98 12.79
C LEU A 86 11.55 23.24 14.12
N HIS A 87 10.82 23.12 15.24
CA HIS A 87 11.33 23.24 16.60
C HIS A 87 11.15 21.93 17.35
N ARG A 88 12.25 21.22 17.61
CA ARG A 88 12.21 19.86 18.19
C ARG A 88 11.69 19.82 19.64
N GLU A 89 11.88 20.92 20.37
CA GLU A 89 11.60 21.03 21.80
C GLU A 89 10.14 21.43 22.10
N GLN A 90 9.42 21.93 21.09
CA GLN A 90 8.05 22.38 21.26
C GLN A 90 7.05 21.28 20.85
N GLU A 91 6.07 21.01 21.72
CA GLU A 91 5.04 19.99 21.46
C GLU A 91 4.20 20.34 20.22
N ASN A 92 3.77 21.60 20.12
CA ASN A 92 2.96 22.14 19.02
C ASN A 92 3.79 22.68 17.84
N SER A 93 5.02 22.20 17.69
CA SER A 93 5.85 22.64 16.57
C SER A 93 5.31 22.16 15.23
N GLU A 94 5.35 23.06 14.26
CA GLU A 94 5.02 22.80 12.88
C GLU A 94 6.00 21.83 12.21
N TRP A 95 5.51 21.17 11.18
CA TRP A 95 6.23 20.19 10.38
C TRP A 95 6.55 20.76 9.02
N VAL A 96 7.78 20.58 8.56
CA VAL A 96 8.26 21.02 7.26
C VAL A 96 8.73 19.84 6.41
N ILE A 97 8.48 19.93 5.11
CA ILE A 97 8.95 18.94 4.13
C ILE A 97 10.24 19.45 3.50
N LEU A 98 11.32 18.69 3.69
CA LEU A 98 12.67 19.02 3.28
C LEU A 98 13.20 18.01 2.26
N ARG A 99 14.06 18.50 1.37
CA ARG A 99 14.88 17.64 0.53
C ARG A 99 15.96 16.97 1.38
N ALA A 100 16.36 15.77 0.99
CA ALA A 100 17.57 15.20 1.53
C ALA A 100 18.79 16.04 1.11
N THR A 101 19.76 16.17 2.02
CA THR A 101 20.90 17.09 1.89
C THR A 101 21.85 16.74 0.74
N HIS A 102 21.90 15.47 0.33
CA HIS A 102 22.76 15.02 -0.77
C HIS A 102 22.00 15.04 -2.10
N HIS A 103 22.63 15.61 -3.13
CA HIS A 103 22.08 15.68 -4.51
C HIS A 103 21.66 14.31 -5.07
N LYS A 104 22.38 13.23 -4.77
CA LYS A 104 22.00 11.87 -5.21
C LYS A 104 20.66 11.39 -4.64
N HIS A 105 20.19 12.01 -3.56
CA HIS A 105 18.92 11.69 -2.92
C HIS A 105 17.77 12.60 -3.39
N SER A 106 18.03 13.65 -4.17
CA SER A 106 16.97 14.56 -4.65
C SER A 106 16.31 14.11 -5.95
N GLU A 107 16.91 13.16 -6.68
CA GLU A 107 16.44 12.72 -7.99
C GLU A 107 16.09 11.23 -7.99
N HIS A 108 15.06 10.89 -8.77
CA HIS A 108 14.72 9.50 -9.08
C HIS A 108 15.58 9.02 -10.25
N ASN A 109 16.06 7.77 -10.17
CA ASN A 109 16.80 7.11 -11.24
C ASN A 109 15.91 6.26 -12.16
N HIS A 110 14.59 6.47 -12.08
CA HIS A 110 13.60 5.74 -12.85
C HIS A 110 12.43 6.65 -13.20
N GLU A 111 11.77 6.32 -14.30
CA GLU A 111 10.58 7.04 -14.75
C GLU A 111 9.42 6.87 -13.74
N PRO A 112 8.49 7.84 -13.70
CA PRO A 112 7.21 7.68 -13.04
C PRO A 112 6.49 6.41 -13.51
N HIS A 113 5.77 5.76 -12.59
CA HIS A 113 4.94 4.61 -12.91
C HIS A 113 3.46 4.97 -12.77
N ASN A 114 2.61 4.23 -13.49
CA ASN A 114 1.16 4.27 -13.24
C ASN A 114 0.89 3.95 -11.75
N PRO A 115 0.07 4.75 -11.03
CA PRO A 115 -0.30 4.47 -9.65
C PRO A 115 -0.79 3.03 -9.41
N ALA A 116 -1.49 2.43 -10.38
CA ALA A 116 -1.96 1.06 -10.31
C ALA A 116 -0.82 0.02 -10.25
N ALA A 117 0.41 0.37 -10.63
CA ALA A 117 1.57 -0.51 -10.48
C ALA A 117 1.99 -0.69 -9.00
N PHE A 118 1.59 0.23 -8.12
CA PHE A 118 1.92 0.15 -6.70
C PHE A 118 0.78 -0.48 -5.90
N SER A 119 1.11 -1.56 -5.18
CA SER A 119 0.14 -2.26 -4.32
C SER A 119 -0.50 -1.36 -3.27
N LYS A 120 0.22 -0.36 -2.74
CA LYS A 120 -0.32 0.62 -1.79
C LYS A 120 -1.55 1.33 -2.39
N TYR A 121 -1.41 1.94 -3.56
CA TYR A 121 -2.50 2.71 -4.16
C TYR A 121 -3.67 1.83 -4.62
N ARG A 122 -3.40 0.60 -5.08
CA ARG A 122 -4.48 -0.37 -5.34
C ARG A 122 -5.29 -0.68 -4.08
N LYS A 123 -4.62 -0.88 -2.93
CA LYS A 123 -5.30 -1.10 -1.65
C LYS A 123 -6.10 0.13 -1.22
N ASP A 124 -5.51 1.32 -1.30
CA ASP A 124 -6.20 2.57 -0.95
C ASP A 124 -7.45 2.77 -1.83
N ALA A 125 -7.38 2.44 -3.12
CA ALA A 125 -8.53 2.47 -4.03
C ALA A 125 -9.65 1.50 -3.60
N ILE A 126 -9.30 0.27 -3.22
CA ILE A 126 -10.28 -0.73 -2.73
C ILE A 126 -10.91 -0.27 -1.41
N LEU A 127 -10.12 0.24 -0.46
CA LEU A 127 -10.63 0.71 0.85
C LEU A 127 -11.64 1.85 0.69
N ARG A 128 -11.47 2.74 -0.29
CA ARG A 128 -12.45 3.79 -0.57
C ARG A 128 -13.80 3.27 -1.06
N LYS A 129 -13.80 2.09 -1.67
CA LYS A 129 -15.00 1.40 -2.16
C LYS A 129 -15.52 0.36 -1.17
N GLU A 130 -14.99 0.32 0.06
CA GLU A 130 -15.39 -0.67 1.08
C GLU A 130 -16.90 -0.65 1.33
N ALA A 131 -17.50 0.53 1.55
CA ALA A 131 -18.94 0.64 1.77
C ALA A 131 -19.77 0.09 0.60
N GLN A 132 -19.35 0.35 -0.65
CA GLN A 132 -20.01 -0.17 -1.85
C GLN A 132 -19.86 -1.69 -1.97
N ILE A 133 -18.68 -2.22 -1.65
CA ILE A 133 -18.41 -3.66 -1.63
C ILE A 133 -19.32 -4.35 -0.60
N LEU A 134 -19.41 -3.79 0.61
CA LEU A 134 -20.27 -4.30 1.67
C LEU A 134 -21.74 -4.24 1.29
N GLN A 135 -22.22 -3.12 0.73
CA GLN A 135 -23.59 -2.99 0.27
C GLN A 135 -23.93 -4.02 -0.81
N SER A 136 -23.02 -4.24 -1.77
CA SER A 136 -23.22 -5.23 -2.84
C SER A 136 -23.24 -6.66 -2.29
N TRP A 137 -22.38 -6.92 -1.31
CA TRP A 137 -22.37 -8.19 -0.58
C TRP A 137 -23.66 -8.44 0.19
N ASP A 138 -24.16 -7.44 0.93
CA ASP A 138 -25.42 -7.53 1.69
C ASP A 138 -26.63 -7.72 0.76
N ALA A 139 -26.55 -7.23 -0.48
CA ALA A 139 -27.52 -7.50 -1.54
C ALA A 139 -27.41 -8.92 -2.15
N GLY A 140 -26.48 -9.75 -1.68
CA GLY A 140 -26.27 -11.12 -2.14
C GLY A 140 -25.47 -11.24 -3.44
N ILE A 141 -24.80 -10.18 -3.89
CA ILE A 141 -24.01 -10.19 -5.13
C ILE A 141 -22.73 -11.00 -4.90
N SER A 142 -22.40 -11.87 -5.86
CA SER A 142 -21.23 -12.74 -5.74
C SER A 142 -19.92 -11.94 -5.86
N PRO A 143 -18.81 -12.34 -5.18
CA PRO A 143 -17.55 -11.61 -5.26
C PRO A 143 -16.99 -11.41 -6.68
N PRO A 144 -17.08 -12.37 -7.63
CA PRO A 144 -16.72 -12.13 -9.03
C PRO A 144 -17.51 -11.00 -9.68
N ASP A 145 -18.82 -10.91 -9.39
CA ASP A 145 -19.69 -9.88 -9.95
C ASP A 145 -19.43 -8.52 -9.31
N ILE A 146 -19.21 -8.47 -7.99
CA ILE A 146 -18.76 -7.25 -7.29
C ILE A 146 -17.46 -6.74 -7.93
N HIS A 147 -16.50 -7.64 -8.17
CA HIS A 147 -15.24 -7.27 -8.81
C HIS A 147 -15.43 -6.78 -10.26
N ALA A 148 -16.33 -7.39 -11.03
CA ALA A 148 -16.68 -6.92 -12.36
C ALA A 148 -17.32 -5.52 -12.33
N GLN A 149 -18.22 -5.26 -11.39
CA GLN A 149 -18.82 -3.94 -11.16
C GLN A 149 -17.77 -2.89 -10.81
N LEU A 150 -16.84 -3.23 -9.90
CA LEU A 150 -15.75 -2.35 -9.52
C LEU A 150 -14.83 -2.01 -10.70
N ARG A 151 -14.63 -2.91 -11.66
CA ARG A 151 -13.85 -2.63 -12.89
C ARG A 151 -14.60 -1.72 -13.85
N SER A 152 -15.92 -1.91 -13.99
CA SER A 152 -16.75 -1.08 -14.88
C SER A 152 -17.02 0.33 -14.34
N ASP A 153 -16.62 0.62 -13.10
CA ASP A 153 -16.81 1.91 -12.47
C ASP A 153 -15.98 3.00 -13.19
N PRO A 154 -16.63 4.08 -13.69
CA PRO A 154 -15.96 5.16 -14.42
C PRO A 154 -15.11 6.09 -13.54
N ASP A 155 -15.02 5.86 -12.23
CA ASP A 155 -14.14 6.60 -11.33
C ASP A 155 -12.69 6.66 -11.88
N PRO A 156 -12.14 7.87 -12.17
CA PRO A 156 -10.78 8.03 -12.70
C PRO A 156 -9.69 7.55 -11.74
N GLU A 157 -10.02 7.31 -10.46
CA GLU A 157 -9.10 6.73 -9.49
C GLU A 157 -9.32 5.23 -9.24
N ASN A 158 -10.07 4.58 -10.12
CA ASN A 158 -10.26 3.14 -10.14
C ASN A 158 -8.98 2.42 -10.60
N LEU A 159 -8.19 1.90 -9.66
CA LEU A 159 -6.92 1.22 -9.94
C LEU A 159 -7.06 -0.31 -10.02
N VAL A 160 -8.28 -0.82 -10.23
CA VAL A 160 -8.62 -2.26 -10.21
C VAL A 160 -8.22 -2.98 -11.52
N ASP A 161 -7.95 -2.23 -12.60
CA ASP A 161 -7.79 -2.78 -13.96
C ASP A 161 -6.39 -3.24 -14.39
N HIS A 162 -5.33 -3.03 -13.59
CA HIS A 162 -3.95 -3.33 -14.03
C HIS A 162 -3.26 -4.49 -13.29
N ALA A 163 -3.99 -5.25 -12.48
CA ALA A 163 -3.46 -6.44 -11.83
C ALA A 163 -3.58 -7.67 -12.74
N LYS A 164 -2.83 -7.75 -13.84
CA LYS A 164 -2.69 -9.02 -14.57
C LYS A 164 -1.86 -10.07 -13.81
N ASP A 165 -1.06 -9.65 -12.80
CA ASP A 165 -0.08 -10.53 -12.14
C ASP A 165 -0.11 -10.56 -10.60
N ASP A 166 -0.95 -9.75 -9.94
CA ASP A 166 -1.13 -9.78 -8.48
C ASP A 166 -2.60 -10.04 -8.19
N GLU A 167 -2.99 -11.30 -7.94
CA GLU A 167 -4.28 -11.67 -7.35
C GLU A 167 -4.46 -10.92 -6.01
N LEU A 168 -4.98 -9.70 -6.07
CA LEU A 168 -5.64 -9.04 -4.95
C LEU A 168 -7.00 -9.72 -4.80
N GLN A 169 -7.00 -10.89 -4.16
CA GLN A 169 -8.25 -11.41 -3.62
C GLN A 169 -8.70 -10.44 -2.52
N ILE A 170 -9.85 -9.80 -2.74
CA ILE A 170 -10.63 -9.22 -1.66
C ILE A 170 -11.04 -10.42 -0.80
N ARG A 171 -10.27 -10.71 0.26
CA ARG A 171 -10.70 -11.65 1.29
C ARG A 171 -11.58 -10.86 2.24
N VAL A 172 -12.88 -11.09 2.09
CA VAL A 172 -13.83 -10.85 3.15
C VAL A 172 -13.56 -11.93 4.19
N ASP A 173 -12.97 -11.57 5.33
CA ASP A 173 -12.77 -12.51 6.42
C ASP A 173 -14.12 -12.68 7.15
N PHE A 174 -14.65 -13.91 7.12
CA PHE A 174 -15.89 -14.29 7.79
C PHE A 174 -15.57 -14.81 9.19
N ASP A 175 -15.80 -14.00 10.22
CA ASP A 175 -15.80 -14.49 11.60
C ASP A 175 -17.13 -15.20 11.86
N ALA A 176 -17.16 -16.52 11.61
CA ALA A 176 -18.22 -17.37 12.13
C ALA A 176 -18.04 -17.48 13.64
N LYS A 177 -18.80 -16.70 14.41
CA LYS A 177 -18.95 -16.97 15.84
C LYS A 177 -19.80 -18.22 15.99
N ASP A 178 -19.14 -19.34 16.29
CA ASP A 178 -19.81 -20.53 16.77
C ASP A 178 -20.55 -20.19 18.08
N GLY A 179 -21.87 -20.36 18.06
CA GLY A 179 -22.67 -20.49 19.28
C GLY A 179 -23.38 -19.22 19.76
N ALA A 180 -24.68 -19.19 19.45
CA ALA A 180 -25.76 -18.49 20.15
C ALA A 180 -25.87 -16.96 20.02
N ALA A 181 -27.11 -16.56 19.67
CA ALA A 181 -27.69 -15.23 19.54
C ALA A 181 -27.45 -14.49 18.21
N LEU A 182 -28.58 -14.09 17.60
CA LEU A 182 -28.72 -13.28 16.40
C LEU A 182 -27.89 -11.98 16.49
N GLN A 183 -26.68 -12.02 15.95
CA GLN A 183 -25.96 -10.82 15.51
C GLN A 183 -25.43 -11.10 14.10
N ALA A 184 -25.67 -10.14 13.20
CA ALA A 184 -25.22 -10.21 11.81
C ALA A 184 -23.71 -10.51 11.76
N PRO A 185 -23.25 -11.33 10.81
CA PRO A 185 -21.82 -11.57 10.63
C PRO A 185 -21.11 -10.25 10.39
N SER A 186 -20.09 -9.95 11.20
CA SER A 186 -19.26 -8.77 11.00
C SER A 186 -18.32 -9.00 9.81
N CYS A 187 -18.61 -8.34 8.70
CA CYS A 187 -17.81 -8.37 7.48
C CYS A 187 -16.65 -7.37 7.61
N SER A 188 -15.40 -7.81 7.42
CA SER A 188 -14.23 -6.93 7.34
C SER A 188 -13.48 -7.14 6.04
N VAL A 189 -13.16 -6.06 5.32
CA VAL A 189 -12.41 -6.13 4.07
C VAL A 189 -10.91 -6.12 4.40
N LYS A 190 -10.23 -7.26 4.20
CA LYS A 190 -8.76 -7.34 4.35
C LYS A 190 -8.07 -7.57 3.01
N ALA A 191 -7.25 -6.62 2.59
CA ALA A 191 -6.38 -6.77 1.43
C ALA A 191 -5.06 -7.47 1.80
N GLN A 192 -5.03 -8.81 1.75
CA GLN A 192 -3.82 -9.62 2.00
C GLN A 192 -3.16 -10.13 0.70
N ARG A 193 -1.87 -10.45 0.76
CA ARG A 193 -1.16 -11.15 -0.33
C ARG A 193 -1.59 -12.61 -0.33
N TYR A 194 -1.98 -13.14 -1.50
CA TYR A 194 -2.34 -14.53 -1.69
C TYR A 194 -1.16 -15.48 -1.39
N ASP A 195 -1.37 -16.42 -0.46
CA ASP A 195 -0.49 -17.57 -0.24
C ASP A 195 -1.24 -18.84 -0.63
N SER A 196 -0.94 -19.35 -1.82
CA SER A 196 -1.57 -20.50 -2.48
C SER A 196 -1.53 -21.82 -1.70
N ARG A 197 -0.82 -21.86 -0.57
CA ARG A 197 -0.71 -23.06 0.29
C ARG A 197 -1.92 -23.27 1.21
N HIS A 198 -2.74 -22.25 1.45
CA HIS A 198 -3.83 -22.35 2.43
C HIS A 198 -5.06 -23.11 1.90
N GLN A 199 -5.33 -23.05 0.60
CA GLN A 199 -6.47 -23.75 -0.01
C GLN A 199 -6.21 -25.25 -0.19
N ALA A 200 -4.98 -25.65 -0.55
CA ALA A 200 -4.60 -27.05 -0.72
C ALA A 200 -4.70 -27.88 0.57
N LYS A 201 -4.65 -27.24 1.75
CA LYS A 201 -4.88 -27.91 3.04
C LYS A 201 -6.37 -28.03 3.38
N GLN A 202 -7.22 -27.10 2.92
CA GLN A 202 -8.65 -27.12 3.20
C GLN A 202 -9.43 -28.06 2.26
N THR A 203 -9.04 -28.20 0.99
CA THR A 203 -9.65 -29.19 0.08
C THR A 203 -9.27 -30.63 0.43
N ARG A 204 -8.12 -30.86 1.09
CA ARG A 204 -7.68 -32.21 1.48
C ARG A 204 -8.34 -32.71 2.76
N ALA A 205 -8.90 -31.83 3.58
CA ALA A 205 -9.63 -32.18 4.81
C ALA A 205 -11.14 -32.43 4.59
N ARG A 206 -11.62 -32.35 3.34
CA ARG A 206 -13.04 -32.56 2.97
C ARG A 206 -13.28 -33.82 2.14
N ILE A 207 -12.24 -34.60 1.84
CA ILE A 207 -12.29 -35.83 1.03
C ILE A 207 -11.76 -37.03 1.86
N THR A 208 -11.89 -36.98 3.19
CA THR A 208 -11.66 -38.14 4.06
C THR A 208 -12.80 -38.24 5.05
#